data_AF-A0A4Q3JD32-F1
#
_entry.id   AF-A0A4Q3JD32-F1
#
_cell.length_a   1.000
_cell.length_b   1.000
_cell.length_c   1.000
_cell.angle_alpha   90.00
_cell.angle_beta   90.00
_cell.angle_gamma   90.00
#
_symmetry.space_group_name_H-M   'P 1'
#
loop_
_entity.id
_entity.type
_entity.pdbx_description
1 polymer ?
#
loop_
_entity_poly.entity_id
_entity_poly.type
_entity_poly.pdbx_seq_one_letter_code
_entity_poly.pdbx_strand_id
1 'polypeptide(L)'
;MVARLRFLLPTLLLTLAMTPGARAQAPTPAPVSAERLDQARRHMDEGQSLYARGRFAEAAQAFRQAYTVQPFAAFLFNEAVCHEKAGDSEQALATFRRYLTADPNPPDAEALRARIKRLEEAVARGAASTAPAPPAEARNDAMHSLLVFESNPPGAPAQLWHRAEPTAGPFDPAGPNPGWK
;
A
#
# COMPACT_ATOMS: atom_id res chain seq x y z
N MET A 1 -40.03 -66.60 51.57
CA MET A 1 -41.07 -65.54 51.61
C MET A 1 -40.41 -64.25 51.11
N VAL A 2 -41.12 -63.50 50.26
CA VAL A 2 -40.63 -62.62 49.17
C VAL A 2 -39.75 -61.44 49.62
N ALA A 3 -38.64 -61.17 48.92
CA ALA A 3 -37.94 -59.88 48.98
C ALA A 3 -37.86 -59.28 47.56
N ARG A 4 -38.57 -58.17 47.35
CA ARG A 4 -38.77 -57.47 46.07
C ARG A 4 -37.62 -56.50 45.80
N LEU A 5 -37.02 -56.61 44.61
CA LEU A 5 -36.01 -55.70 44.08
C LEU A 5 -36.67 -54.40 43.59
N ARG A 6 -36.30 -53.26 44.16
CA ARG A 6 -36.66 -51.91 43.70
C ARG A 6 -35.38 -51.19 43.31
N PHE A 7 -35.13 -51.02 42.02
CA PHE A 7 -34.11 -50.09 41.52
C PHE A 7 -34.79 -48.80 41.07
N LEU A 8 -34.40 -47.69 41.70
CA LEU A 8 -34.73 -46.32 41.34
C LEU A 8 -33.80 -45.87 40.19
N LEU A 9 -34.36 -45.35 39.11
CA LEU A 9 -33.62 -44.67 38.04
C LEU A 9 -33.34 -43.21 38.45
N PRO A 10 -32.10 -42.69 38.32
CA PRO A 10 -31.85 -41.27 38.46
C PRO A 10 -32.00 -40.56 37.10
N THR A 11 -32.82 -39.50 37.10
CA THR A 11 -33.06 -38.57 35.98
C THR A 11 -31.83 -37.66 35.78
N LEU A 12 -31.20 -37.72 34.61
CA LEU A 12 -30.03 -36.91 34.26
C LEU A 12 -30.49 -35.56 33.66
N LEU A 13 -30.32 -34.46 34.39
CA LEU A 13 -30.48 -33.10 33.87
C LEU A 13 -29.22 -32.67 33.10
N LEU A 14 -29.38 -32.37 31.82
CA LEU A 14 -28.31 -31.89 30.93
C LEU A 14 -28.32 -30.35 30.91
N THR A 15 -27.30 -29.72 31.50
CA THR A 15 -27.09 -28.26 31.40
C THR A 15 -26.29 -27.92 30.15
N LEU A 16 -26.92 -27.20 29.21
CA LEU A 16 -26.28 -26.74 27.98
C LEU A 16 -25.48 -25.46 28.27
N ALA A 17 -24.16 -25.58 28.35
CA ALA A 17 -23.26 -24.43 28.47
C ALA A 17 -23.05 -23.78 27.08
N MET A 18 -23.54 -22.56 26.87
CA MET A 18 -23.16 -21.74 25.72
C MET A 18 -21.72 -21.28 25.87
N THR A 19 -20.83 -21.73 24.98
CA THR A 19 -19.47 -21.21 24.89
C THR A 19 -19.47 -19.86 24.16
N PRO A 20 -18.74 -18.84 24.68
CA PRO A 20 -18.61 -17.56 23.99
C PRO A 20 -17.86 -17.75 22.67
N GLY A 21 -18.43 -17.22 21.59
CA GLY A 21 -17.91 -17.34 20.24
C GLY A 21 -16.47 -16.83 20.13
N ALA A 22 -15.57 -17.72 19.70
CA ALA A 22 -14.20 -17.36 19.37
C ALA A 22 -14.23 -16.30 18.24
N ARG A 23 -13.86 -15.07 18.58
CA ARG A 23 -13.64 -14.01 17.59
C ARG A 23 -12.48 -14.48 16.72
N ALA A 24 -12.77 -14.82 15.46
CA ALA A 24 -11.75 -15.20 14.49
C ALA A 24 -10.73 -14.05 14.41
N GLN A 25 -9.53 -14.29 14.93
CA GLN A 25 -8.40 -13.41 14.68
C GLN A 25 -8.14 -13.48 13.17
N ALA A 26 -8.20 -12.32 12.51
CA ALA A 26 -7.83 -12.25 11.10
C ALA A 26 -6.41 -12.84 10.96
N PRO A 27 -6.16 -13.70 9.96
CA PRO A 27 -4.85 -14.30 9.76
C PRO A 27 -3.82 -13.17 9.67
N THR A 28 -2.79 -13.25 10.52
CA THR A 28 -1.66 -12.33 10.47
C THR A 28 -1.05 -12.46 9.08
N PRO A 29 -0.90 -11.37 8.30
CA PRO A 29 -0.30 -11.46 6.98
C PRO A 29 1.10 -12.07 7.14
N ALA A 30 1.38 -13.10 6.33
CA ALA A 30 2.69 -13.74 6.34
C ALA A 30 3.79 -12.68 6.15
N PRO A 31 4.92 -12.80 6.85
CA PRO A 31 6.03 -11.87 6.68
C PRO A 31 6.41 -11.80 5.20
N VAL A 32 6.59 -10.58 4.70
CA VAL A 32 7.05 -10.36 3.32
C VAL A 32 8.43 -10.99 3.18
N SER A 33 8.62 -11.89 2.21
CA SER A 33 9.93 -12.51 2.00
C SER A 33 10.89 -11.56 1.29
N ALA A 34 12.17 -11.63 1.64
CA ALA A 34 13.24 -10.88 0.98
C ALA A 34 13.24 -11.12 -0.54
N GLU A 35 12.97 -12.35 -0.98
CA GLU A 35 12.86 -12.69 -2.41
C GLU A 35 11.74 -11.91 -3.12
N ARG A 36 10.56 -11.77 -2.49
CA ARG A 36 9.46 -10.98 -3.05
C ARG A 36 9.80 -9.50 -3.10
N LEU A 37 10.50 -8.98 -2.08
CA LEU A 37 10.97 -7.60 -2.07
C LEU A 37 11.98 -7.35 -3.19
N ASP A 38 12.93 -8.27 -3.40
CA ASP A 38 13.92 -8.18 -4.47
C ASP A 38 13.28 -8.26 -5.86
N GLN A 39 12.33 -9.18 -6.05
CA GLN A 39 11.61 -9.28 -7.32
C GLN A 39 10.76 -8.03 -7.59
N ALA A 40 10.05 -7.49 -6.60
CA ALA A 40 9.30 -6.25 -6.74
C ALA A 40 10.23 -5.06 -7.04
N ARG A 41 11.42 -5.02 -6.42
CA ARG A 41 12.45 -4.00 -6.69
C ARG A 41 12.94 -4.04 -8.13
N ARG A 42 13.22 -5.23 -8.69
CA ARG A 42 13.62 -5.34 -10.10
C ARG A 42 12.59 -4.76 -11.05
N HIS A 43 11.30 -5.06 -10.83
CA HIS A 43 10.21 -4.48 -11.62
C HIS A 43 10.08 -2.97 -11.42
N MET A 44 10.32 -2.47 -10.19
CA MET A 44 10.36 -1.04 -9.92
C MET A 44 11.47 -0.33 -10.69
N ASP A 45 12.69 -0.86 -10.65
CA ASP A 45 13.86 -0.29 -11.34
C ASP A 45 13.66 -0.30 -12.87
N GLU A 46 13.09 -1.38 -13.40
CA GLU A 46 12.69 -1.48 -14.80
C GLU A 46 11.66 -0.40 -15.17
N GLY A 47 10.59 -0.27 -14.38
CA GLY A 47 9.56 0.75 -14.59
C GLY A 47 10.13 2.17 -14.55
N GLN A 48 11.04 2.47 -13.61
CA GLN A 48 11.71 3.76 -13.53
C GLN A 48 12.57 4.04 -14.77
N SER A 49 13.32 3.04 -15.23
CA SER A 49 14.15 3.13 -16.44
C SER A 49 13.29 3.38 -17.69
N LEU A 50 12.18 2.67 -17.84
CA LEU A 50 11.24 2.84 -18.95
C LEU A 50 10.56 4.22 -18.91
N TYR A 51 10.13 4.66 -17.72
CA TYR A 51 9.54 5.97 -17.49
C TYR A 51 10.50 7.09 -17.89
N ALA A 52 11.77 7.01 -17.47
CA ALA A 52 12.81 7.99 -17.82
C ALA A 52 13.07 8.06 -19.34
N ARG A 53 12.83 6.97 -20.07
CA ARG A 53 12.93 6.89 -21.54
C ARG A 53 11.63 7.29 -22.26
N GLY A 54 10.60 7.74 -21.54
CA GLY A 54 9.29 8.09 -22.10
C GLY A 54 8.44 6.90 -22.55
N ARG A 55 8.84 5.66 -22.22
CA ARG A 55 8.12 4.43 -22.57
C ARG A 55 7.03 4.14 -21.55
N PHE A 56 6.05 5.04 -21.46
CA PHE A 56 5.10 5.07 -20.35
C PHE A 56 4.18 3.84 -20.26
N ALA A 57 3.69 3.31 -21.38
CA ALA A 57 2.84 2.12 -21.36
C ALA A 57 3.57 0.89 -20.79
N GLU A 58 4.85 0.71 -21.16
CA GLU A 58 5.69 -0.38 -20.66
C GLU A 58 6.09 -0.15 -19.19
N ALA A 59 6.36 1.10 -18.81
CA ALA A 59 6.60 1.45 -17.42
C ALA A 59 5.38 1.10 -16.53
N ALA A 60 4.15 1.39 -17.01
CA ALA A 60 2.93 1.02 -16.30
C ALA A 60 2.83 -0.49 -16.08
N GLN A 61 3.19 -1.29 -17.10
CA GLN A 61 3.22 -2.75 -16.98
C GLN A 61 4.25 -3.22 -15.94
N ALA A 62 5.45 -2.64 -15.91
CA ALA A 62 6.47 -2.99 -14.92
C ALA A 62 5.99 -2.67 -13.49
N PHE A 63 5.37 -1.51 -13.25
CA PHE A 63 4.78 -1.21 -11.92
C PHE A 63 3.62 -2.14 -11.57
N ARG A 64 2.79 -2.52 -12.53
CA ARG A 64 1.74 -3.51 -12.32
C ARG A 64 2.31 -4.85 -11.88
N GLN A 65 3.39 -5.31 -12.52
CA GLN A 65 4.10 -6.53 -12.13
C GLN A 65 4.70 -6.42 -10.72
N ALA A 66 5.31 -5.28 -10.39
CA ALA A 66 5.79 -5.00 -9.04
C ALA A 66 4.66 -5.13 -8.00
N TYR A 67 3.48 -4.55 -8.29
CA TYR A 67 2.30 -4.66 -7.44
C TYR A 67 1.78 -6.10 -7.29
N THR A 68 1.79 -6.88 -8.37
CA THR A 68 1.41 -8.31 -8.33
C THR A 68 2.35 -9.11 -7.42
N VAL A 69 3.65 -8.82 -7.49
CA VAL A 69 4.66 -9.48 -6.64
C VAL A 69 4.52 -9.04 -5.20
N GLN A 70 4.36 -7.74 -4.95
CA GLN A 70 4.19 -7.18 -3.62
C GLN A 70 3.27 -5.93 -3.67
N PRO A 71 2.08 -5.96 -3.05
CA PRO A 71 1.04 -4.97 -3.26
C PRO A 71 1.26 -3.68 -2.44
N PHE A 72 2.38 -2.99 -2.70
CA PHE A 72 2.61 -1.66 -2.15
C PHE A 72 1.85 -0.60 -2.95
N ALA A 73 1.10 0.27 -2.27
CA ALA A 73 0.27 1.29 -2.91
C ALA A 73 1.06 2.23 -3.83
N ALA A 74 2.34 2.50 -3.52
CA ALA A 74 3.23 3.30 -4.36
C ALA A 74 3.33 2.78 -5.81
N PHE A 75 3.24 1.46 -6.03
CA PHE A 75 3.24 0.90 -7.39
C PHE A 75 1.98 1.26 -8.17
N LEU A 76 0.81 1.33 -7.51
CA LEU A 76 -0.44 1.78 -8.15
C LEU A 76 -0.37 3.25 -8.54
N PHE A 77 0.20 4.10 -7.68
CA PHE A 77 0.40 5.51 -8.00
C PHE A 77 1.31 5.65 -9.23
N ASN A 78 2.44 4.94 -9.24
CA ASN A 78 3.40 4.99 -10.35
C ASN A 78 2.82 4.46 -11.67
N GLU A 79 2.05 3.37 -11.60
CA GLU A 79 1.28 2.83 -12.72
C GLU A 79 0.30 3.88 -13.28
N ALA A 80 -0.47 4.54 -12.42
CA ALA A 80 -1.45 5.55 -12.82
C ALA A 80 -0.80 6.79 -13.47
N VAL A 81 0.33 7.26 -12.91
CA VAL A 81 1.13 8.34 -13.50
C VAL A 81 1.62 7.97 -14.91
N CYS A 82 2.02 6.72 -15.11
CA CYS A 82 2.44 6.24 -16.42
C CYS A 82 1.27 6.22 -17.43
N HIS A 83 0.09 5.73 -17.03
CA HIS A 83 -1.09 5.76 -17.89
C HIS A 83 -1.47 7.18 -18.30
N GLU A 84 -1.44 8.14 -17.36
CA GLU A 84 -1.75 9.54 -17.68
C GLU A 84 -0.75 10.13 -18.68
N LYS A 85 0.54 9.84 -18.53
CA LYS A 85 1.58 10.28 -19.47
C LYS A 85 1.52 9.58 -20.82
N ALA A 86 0.97 8.38 -20.87
CA ALA A 86 0.64 7.68 -22.11
C ALA A 86 -0.62 8.26 -22.81
N GLY A 87 -1.33 9.20 -22.18
CA GLY A 87 -2.61 9.74 -22.66
C GLY A 87 -3.82 8.83 -22.39
N ASP A 88 -3.62 7.73 -21.67
CA ASP A 88 -4.66 6.76 -21.32
C ASP A 88 -5.39 7.20 -20.05
N SER A 89 -6.27 8.20 -20.23
CA SER A 89 -7.01 8.82 -19.13
C SER A 89 -7.96 7.86 -18.41
N GLU A 90 -8.49 6.85 -19.12
CA GLU A 90 -9.36 5.84 -18.54
C GLU A 90 -8.60 4.92 -17.57
N GLN A 91 -7.47 4.37 -18.02
CA GLN A 91 -6.65 3.51 -17.16
C GLN A 91 -6.01 4.29 -16.01
N ALA A 92 -5.59 5.54 -16.25
CA ALA A 92 -5.07 6.41 -15.20
C ALA A 92 -6.12 6.64 -14.10
N LEU A 93 -7.34 7.00 -14.48
CA LEU A 93 -8.45 7.21 -13.55
C LEU A 93 -8.78 5.96 -12.74
N ALA A 94 -8.91 4.81 -13.41
CA ALA A 94 -9.18 3.54 -12.76
C ALA A 94 -8.07 3.17 -11.76
N THR A 95 -6.81 3.41 -12.12
CA THR A 95 -5.65 3.05 -11.29
C THR A 95 -5.48 4.01 -10.11
N PHE A 96 -5.71 5.32 -10.27
CA PHE A 96 -5.71 6.26 -9.14
C PHE A 96 -6.82 5.96 -8.12
N ARG A 97 -7.99 5.50 -8.56
CA ARG A 97 -9.05 5.04 -7.64
C ARG A 97 -8.63 3.79 -6.85
N ARG A 98 -7.92 2.85 -7.49
CA ARG A 98 -7.31 1.70 -6.81
C ARG A 98 -6.26 2.15 -5.79
N TYR A 99 -5.42 3.13 -6.14
CA TYR A 99 -4.46 3.71 -5.21
C TYR A 99 -5.13 4.30 -3.97
N LEU A 100 -6.18 5.12 -4.12
CA LEU A 100 -6.95 5.65 -2.99
C LEU A 100 -7.69 4.59 -2.16
N THR A 101 -7.93 3.41 -2.73
CA THR A 101 -8.48 2.28 -1.98
C THR A 101 -7.40 1.61 -1.14
N ALA A 102 -6.18 1.48 -1.69
CA ALA A 102 -5.04 0.89 -1.01
C ALA A 102 -4.41 1.82 0.05
N ASP A 103 -4.45 3.13 -0.19
CA ASP A 103 -4.03 4.19 0.72
C ASP A 103 -5.14 5.25 0.80
N PRO A 104 -6.04 5.14 1.80
CA PRO A 104 -7.18 6.05 1.91
C PRO A 104 -6.84 7.50 2.29
N ASN A 105 -5.65 7.75 2.85
CA ASN A 105 -5.26 9.07 3.33
C ASN A 105 -3.80 9.39 2.97
N PRO A 106 -3.47 9.45 1.66
CA PRO A 106 -2.13 9.77 1.24
C PRO A 106 -1.82 11.25 1.58
N PRO A 107 -0.55 11.61 1.83
CA PRO A 107 -0.17 12.98 2.20
C PRO A 107 -0.65 14.06 1.22
N ASP A 108 -0.80 13.71 -0.06
CA ASP A 108 -1.21 14.56 -1.17
C ASP A 108 -2.66 14.34 -1.63
N ALA A 109 -3.52 13.77 -0.76
CA ALA A 109 -4.89 13.36 -1.09
C ALA A 109 -5.73 14.45 -1.79
N GLU A 110 -5.59 15.72 -1.41
CA GLU A 110 -6.30 16.83 -2.05
C GLU A 110 -5.86 17.05 -3.50
N ALA A 111 -4.55 17.09 -3.75
CA ALA A 111 -3.98 17.24 -5.07
C ALA A 111 -4.36 16.06 -5.98
N LEU A 112 -4.37 14.85 -5.42
CA LEU A 112 -4.79 13.64 -6.11
C LEU A 112 -6.29 13.65 -6.46
N ARG A 113 -7.17 14.08 -5.55
CA ARG A 113 -8.62 14.22 -5.84
C ARG A 113 -8.86 15.23 -6.97
N ALA A 114 -8.15 16.37 -6.94
CA ALA A 114 -8.22 17.35 -8.03
C ALA A 114 -7.70 16.77 -9.35
N ARG A 115 -6.70 15.89 -9.31
CA ARG A 115 -6.18 15.18 -10.48
C ARG A 115 -7.18 14.19 -11.07
N ILE A 116 -7.81 13.38 -10.22
CA ILE A 116 -8.89 12.45 -10.60
C ILE A 116 -10.04 13.19 -11.28
N LYS A 117 -10.50 14.32 -10.73
CA LYS A 117 -11.59 15.11 -11.32
C LYS A 117 -11.27 15.56 -12.75
N ARG A 118 -10.04 16.01 -13.02
CA ARG A 118 -9.63 16.41 -14.38
C ARG A 118 -9.64 15.23 -15.36
N LEU A 119 -9.24 14.04 -14.90
CA LEU A 119 -9.28 12.82 -15.71
C LEU A 119 -10.71 12.39 -16.00
N GLU A 120 -11.63 12.48 -15.02
CA GLU A 120 -13.06 12.21 -15.22
C GLU A 120 -13.66 13.11 -16.30
N GLU A 121 -13.37 14.41 -16.24
CA GLU A 121 -13.80 15.35 -17.26
C GLU A 121 -13.18 15.04 -18.64
N ALA A 122 -11.92 14.61 -18.69
CA ALA A 122 -11.25 14.24 -19.94
C ALA A 122 -11.88 13.00 -20.60
N VAL A 123 -12.17 11.97 -19.80
CA VAL A 123 -12.86 10.76 -20.24
C VAL A 123 -14.29 11.08 -20.70
N ALA A 124 -15.03 11.90 -19.94
CA ALA A 124 -16.38 12.30 -20.30
C ALA A 124 -16.47 13.11 -21.61
N ARG A 125 -15.42 13.88 -21.94
CA ARG A 125 -15.30 14.60 -23.22
C ARG A 125 -14.99 13.67 -24.40
N GLY A 126 -14.90 12.36 -24.20
CA GLY A 126 -14.63 11.37 -25.25
C GLY A 126 -13.25 11.52 -25.87
N ALA A 127 -12.35 12.22 -25.18
CA ALA A 127 -11.09 12.59 -25.78
C ALA A 127 -10.11 11.41 -25.70
N ALA A 128 -9.78 10.86 -26.87
CA ALA A 128 -8.41 10.48 -27.20
C ALA A 128 -7.51 11.73 -27.16
N SER A 129 -7.46 12.42 -26.01
CA SER A 129 -6.69 13.65 -25.84
C SER A 129 -5.21 13.30 -25.77
N THR A 130 -4.60 13.22 -26.94
CA THR A 130 -3.15 13.35 -27.15
C THR A 130 -2.66 14.78 -26.91
N ALA A 131 -3.51 15.69 -26.39
CA ALA A 131 -3.04 16.99 -25.95
C ALA A 131 -2.06 16.77 -24.78
N PRO A 132 -0.78 17.13 -24.94
CA PRO A 132 0.14 17.11 -23.82
C PRO A 132 -0.48 17.93 -22.71
N ALA A 133 -0.44 17.42 -21.48
CA ALA A 133 -0.73 18.24 -20.32
C ALA A 133 0.00 19.59 -20.47
N PRO A 134 -0.62 20.72 -20.08
CA PRO A 134 0.04 22.02 -20.13
C PRO A 134 1.45 21.94 -19.51
N PRO A 135 2.43 22.71 -20.01
CA PRO A 135 3.83 22.61 -19.59
C PRO A 135 3.91 22.51 -18.07
N ALA A 136 4.63 21.49 -17.61
CA ALA A 136 4.76 21.12 -16.21
C ALA A 136 5.40 22.26 -15.41
N GLU A 137 4.58 23.21 -14.96
CA GLU A 137 4.95 24.09 -13.86
C GLU A 137 4.99 23.24 -12.60
N ALA A 138 6.19 22.73 -12.29
CA ALA A 138 6.65 22.23 -10.99
C ALA A 138 5.58 21.48 -10.15
N ARG A 139 4.80 20.62 -10.79
CA ARG A 139 3.90 19.74 -10.08
C ARG A 139 4.74 18.57 -9.59
N ASN A 140 4.55 18.17 -8.33
CA ASN A 140 5.10 16.94 -7.77
C ASN A 140 4.48 15.69 -8.47
N ASP A 141 4.57 15.61 -9.79
CA ASP A 141 4.20 14.46 -10.62
C ASP A 141 5.32 13.41 -10.65
N ALA A 142 6.25 13.51 -9.70
CA ALA A 142 7.30 12.53 -9.49
C ALA A 142 6.65 11.22 -9.05
N MET A 143 7.16 10.12 -9.57
CA MET A 143 6.81 8.81 -9.05
C MET A 143 7.04 8.74 -7.54
N HIS A 144 6.21 7.99 -6.85
CA HIS A 144 6.44 7.63 -5.46
C HIS A 144 7.63 6.69 -5.36
N SER A 145 8.63 7.12 -4.58
CA SER A 145 9.75 6.27 -4.20
C SER A 145 9.32 5.34 -3.06
N LEU A 146 9.88 4.14 -3.04
CA LEU A 146 9.60 3.13 -2.02
C LEU A 146 10.89 2.80 -1.28
N LEU A 147 10.87 3.04 0.03
CA LEU A 147 11.94 2.65 0.93
C LEU A 147 11.43 1.52 1.83
N VAL A 148 12.14 0.40 1.83
CA VAL A 148 11.82 -0.77 2.66
C VAL A 148 12.99 -0.98 3.60
N PHE A 149 12.74 -0.97 4.90
CA PHE A 149 13.72 -1.27 5.93
C PHE A 149 13.42 -2.62 6.54
N GLU A 150 14.41 -3.51 6.57
CA GLU A 150 14.37 -4.71 7.38
C GLU A 150 15.01 -4.40 8.73
N SER A 151 14.30 -4.71 9.83
CA SER A 151 14.86 -4.59 11.18
C SER A 151 15.35 -5.95 11.68
N ASN A 152 16.47 -5.95 12.39
CA ASN A 152 16.99 -7.12 13.09
C ASN A 152 17.07 -6.78 14.60
N PRO A 153 16.30 -7.46 15.48
CA PRO A 153 15.36 -8.55 15.19
C PRO A 153 14.12 -8.10 14.39
N PRO A 154 13.43 -9.01 13.67
CA PRO A 154 12.23 -8.68 12.92
C PRO A 154 11.17 -8.00 13.77
N GLY A 155 10.65 -6.86 13.30
CA GLY A 155 9.63 -6.09 14.02
C GLY A 155 10.18 -5.16 15.10
N ALA A 156 11.50 -5.04 15.24
CA ALA A 156 12.08 -4.01 16.10
C ALA A 156 11.62 -2.60 15.64
N PRO A 157 11.29 -1.70 16.57
CA PRO A 157 10.81 -0.36 16.23
C PRO A 157 11.91 0.43 15.52
N ALA A 158 11.59 0.99 14.37
CA ALA A 158 12.45 1.91 13.64
C ALA A 158 12.07 3.36 13.97
N GLN A 159 13.06 4.21 14.22
CA GLN A 159 12.89 5.65 14.35
C GLN A 159 13.64 6.32 13.20
N LEU A 160 12.93 7.08 12.37
CA LEU A 160 13.51 7.88 11.32
C LEU A 160 13.68 9.31 11.82
N TRP A 161 14.93 9.75 11.93
CA TRP A 161 15.27 11.10 12.31
C TRP A 161 15.56 11.92 11.06
N HIS A 162 15.08 13.16 11.02
CA HIS A 162 15.44 14.12 10.00
C HIS A 162 16.17 15.31 10.61
N ARG A 163 17.18 15.79 9.89
CA ARG A 163 17.90 17.00 10.28
C ARG A 163 16.99 18.20 10.03
N ALA A 164 16.52 18.82 11.11
CA ALA A 164 15.64 19.98 11.07
C ALA A 164 16.41 21.29 10.88
N GLU A 165 17.64 21.36 11.40
CA GLU A 165 18.52 22.52 11.27
C GLU A 165 19.74 22.19 10.39
N PRO A 166 20.03 22.93 9.31
CA PRO A 166 21.17 22.64 8.43
C PRO A 166 22.52 22.61 9.14
N THR A 167 22.67 23.42 10.19
CA THR A 167 23.87 23.56 11.02
C THR A 167 23.96 22.53 12.16
N ALA A 168 22.99 21.63 12.29
CA ALA A 168 23.03 20.60 13.33
C ALA A 168 24.29 19.73 13.20
N GLY A 169 24.90 19.41 14.35
CA GLY A 169 26.02 18.49 14.42
C GLY A 169 25.65 17.05 14.00
N PRO A 170 26.63 16.13 13.94
CA PRO A 170 26.38 14.71 13.69
C PRO A 170 25.34 14.13 14.67
N PHE A 171 24.53 13.17 14.21
CA PHE A 171 23.56 12.47 15.06
C PHE A 171 24.31 11.54 16.04
N ASP A 172 23.99 11.65 17.33
CA ASP A 172 24.48 10.80 18.40
C ASP A 172 23.34 9.88 18.90
N PRO A 173 23.41 8.56 18.63
CA PRO A 173 22.39 7.61 19.06
C PRO A 173 22.22 7.50 20.59
N ALA A 174 23.24 7.88 21.36
CA ALA A 174 23.24 7.77 22.82
C ALA A 174 23.08 9.13 23.53
N GLY A 175 23.02 10.23 22.78
CA GLY A 175 23.08 11.59 23.29
C GLY A 175 21.92 12.47 22.85
N PRO A 176 21.87 13.72 23.35
CA PRO A 176 20.91 14.71 22.87
C PRO A 176 21.24 15.08 21.42
N ASN A 177 20.20 15.15 20.58
CA ASN A 177 20.31 15.49 19.16
C ASN A 177 19.65 16.85 18.85
N PRO A 178 20.22 17.99 19.32
CA PRO A 178 19.66 19.30 19.01
C PRO A 178 19.71 19.57 17.50
N GLY A 179 18.62 20.12 16.97
CA GLY A 179 18.47 20.34 15.52
C GLY A 179 18.06 19.09 14.72
N TRP A 180 17.78 17.96 15.37
CA TRP A 180 17.18 16.76 14.77
C TRP A 180 15.76 16.54 15.30
N LYS A 181 14.89 15.94 14.48
CA LYS A 181 13.48 15.66 14.79
C LYS A 181 13.05 14.28 14.31
#